data_AF-A0A9E7GQN4-F1
#
_entry.id   AF-A0A9E7GQN4-F1
#
_cell.length_a   1.000
_cell.length_b   1.000
_cell.length_c   1.000
_cell.angle_alpha   90.00
_cell.angle_beta   90.00
_cell.angle_gamma   90.00
#
_symmetry.space_group_name_H-M   'P 1'
#
loop_
_entity.id
_entity.type
_entity.pdbx_description
1 polymer ?
#
loop_
_entity_poly.entity_id
_entity_poly.type
_entity_poly.pdbx_seq_one_letter_code
_entity_poly.pdbx_strand_id
1 'polypeptide(L)'
;MLSLYEASYLGKEGEVVLIEAMDFTTKHLKNLMEEGSLEPRFGEHVAYALELPLNWRMERIHARWWTDLGLAQRLPFFRDRLMENYFWTVGWAFEPQFWSFREMQPKLVSLITVIDNVYDVYGPLDELEHFTNVVDSGQMFANQTCWKRGGTIMDVHPSLAELARGDVPKSIQCYKHEKSVSEDVAREKVREAISVNWRALNEYRTSSSPLEEHFKRVTINIPRLAQFLYKCGDGYDIPDGETKNQVMLLFIQPIEF
;
A
#
# COMPACT_ATOMS: atom_id res chain seq x y z
N MET A 1 -29.94 -10.72 -2.09
CA MET A 1 -29.62 -9.28 -1.99
C MET A 1 -28.15 -9.02 -1.73
N LEU A 2 -27.56 -9.60 -0.69
CA LEU A 2 -26.11 -9.44 -0.42
C LEU A 2 -25.23 -9.76 -1.64
N SER A 3 -25.47 -10.86 -2.35
CA SER A 3 -24.68 -11.19 -3.55
C SER A 3 -24.81 -10.17 -4.69
N LEU A 4 -25.96 -9.48 -4.79
CA LEU A 4 -26.17 -8.42 -5.79
C LEU A 4 -25.45 -7.13 -5.37
N TYR A 5 -25.46 -6.82 -4.07
CA TYR A 5 -24.64 -5.75 -3.49
C TYR A 5 -23.17 -5.98 -3.82
N GLU A 6 -22.65 -7.17 -3.54
CA GLU A 6 -21.24 -7.51 -3.83
C GLU A 6 -20.90 -7.44 -5.32
N ALA A 7 -21.80 -7.93 -6.18
CA ALA A 7 -21.61 -7.88 -7.63
C ALA A 7 -21.67 -6.45 -8.20
N SER A 8 -22.41 -5.53 -7.57
CA SER A 8 -22.48 -4.13 -8.02
C SER A 8 -21.13 -3.40 -7.95
N TYR A 9 -20.24 -3.82 -7.04
CA TYR A 9 -18.87 -3.32 -6.98
C TYR A 9 -17.97 -3.81 -8.10
N LEU A 10 -18.47 -4.56 -9.09
CA LEU A 10 -17.71 -4.91 -10.30
C LEU A 10 -17.97 -3.96 -11.47
N GLY A 11 -18.85 -2.96 -11.28
CA GLY A 11 -19.27 -2.04 -12.33
C GLY A 11 -18.18 -1.13 -12.86
N LYS A 12 -18.27 -0.83 -14.16
CA LYS A 12 -17.38 0.06 -14.92
C LYS A 12 -18.07 1.38 -15.23
N GLU A 13 -17.28 2.36 -15.64
CA GLU A 13 -17.79 3.66 -16.07
C GLU A 13 -18.83 3.50 -17.20
N GLY A 14 -20.03 4.05 -17.00
CA GLY A 14 -21.17 3.91 -17.92
C GLY A 14 -22.18 2.82 -17.56
N GLU A 15 -21.90 1.94 -16.60
CA GLU A 15 -22.81 0.87 -16.16
C GLU A 15 -23.80 1.35 -15.09
N VAL A 16 -24.72 2.24 -15.48
CA VAL A 16 -25.71 2.88 -14.57
C VAL A 16 -26.53 1.85 -13.77
N VAL A 17 -26.84 0.70 -14.37
CA VAL A 17 -27.59 -0.40 -13.73
C VAL A 17 -26.88 -0.93 -12.48
N LEU A 18 -25.55 -1.01 -12.47
CA LEU A 18 -24.81 -1.50 -11.31
C LEU A 18 -24.74 -0.45 -10.20
N ILE A 19 -24.73 0.83 -10.54
CA ILE A 19 -24.86 1.92 -9.56
C ILE A 19 -26.23 1.86 -8.89
N GLU A 20 -27.30 1.74 -9.69
CA GLU A 20 -28.67 1.61 -9.17
C GLU A 20 -28.84 0.34 -8.32
N ALA A 21 -28.23 -0.78 -8.73
CA ALA A 21 -28.24 -2.02 -7.96
C ALA A 21 -27.50 -1.87 -6.62
N MET A 22 -26.38 -1.14 -6.59
CA MET A 22 -25.64 -0.82 -5.37
C MET A 22 -26.51 -0.01 -4.41
N ASP A 23 -27.14 1.07 -4.88
CA ASP A 23 -28.01 1.93 -4.05
C ASP A 23 -29.22 1.16 -3.52
N PHE A 24 -29.88 0.40 -4.40
CA PHE A 24 -31.03 -0.43 -4.04
C PHE A 24 -30.68 -1.45 -2.97
N THR A 25 -29.60 -2.20 -3.16
CA THR A 25 -29.21 -3.27 -2.25
C THR A 25 -28.65 -2.74 -0.92
N THR A 26 -27.88 -1.65 -0.95
CA THR A 26 -27.39 -0.96 0.27
C THR A 26 -28.55 -0.57 1.18
N LYS A 27 -29.57 0.09 0.62
CA LYS A 27 -30.74 0.54 1.37
C LYS A 27 -31.48 -0.63 2.02
N HIS A 28 -31.75 -1.68 1.26
CA HIS A 28 -32.52 -2.81 1.79
C HIS A 28 -31.72 -3.67 2.78
N LEU A 29 -30.40 -3.82 2.60
CA LEU A 29 -29.55 -4.54 3.56
C LEU A 29 -29.47 -3.80 4.90
N LYS A 30 -29.37 -2.46 4.89
CA LYS A 30 -29.43 -1.63 6.12
C LYS A 30 -30.78 -1.78 6.85
N ASN A 31 -31.90 -1.70 6.12
CA ASN A 31 -33.23 -1.90 6.71
C ASN A 31 -33.35 -3.29 7.37
N LEU A 32 -32.87 -4.35 6.70
CA LEU A 32 -32.91 -5.71 7.26
C LEU A 32 -32.07 -5.86 8.54
N MET A 33 -30.99 -5.09 8.67
CA MET A 33 -30.20 -5.03 9.91
C MET A 33 -30.95 -4.30 11.03
N GLU A 34 -31.58 -3.16 10.73
CA GLU A 34 -32.33 -2.35 11.69
C GLU A 34 -33.59 -3.07 12.21
N GLU A 35 -34.25 -3.84 11.35
CA GLU A 35 -35.44 -4.62 11.71
C GLU A 35 -35.13 -5.82 12.63
N GLY A 36 -33.85 -6.18 12.81
CA GLY A 36 -33.44 -7.36 13.57
C GLY A 36 -33.88 -8.69 12.92
N SER A 37 -34.24 -8.65 11.64
CA SER A 37 -34.79 -9.77 10.88
C SER A 37 -33.76 -10.85 10.49
N LEU A 38 -32.47 -10.59 10.74
CA LEU A 38 -31.36 -11.45 10.33
C LEU A 38 -30.85 -12.31 11.49
N GLU A 39 -30.47 -13.56 11.20
CA GLU A 39 -29.71 -14.38 12.13
C GLU A 39 -28.41 -13.65 12.54
N PRO A 40 -27.99 -13.66 13.81
CA PRO A 40 -26.83 -12.88 14.29
C PRO A 40 -25.57 -13.03 13.44
N ARG A 41 -25.20 -14.27 13.08
CA ARG A 41 -24.03 -14.55 12.21
C ARG A 41 -24.18 -13.99 10.80
N PHE A 42 -25.40 -14.01 10.27
CA PHE A 42 -25.66 -13.45 8.95
C PHE A 42 -25.72 -11.92 9.00
N GLY A 43 -26.24 -11.35 10.08
CA GLY A 43 -26.20 -9.91 10.37
C GLY A 43 -24.76 -9.37 10.44
N GLU A 44 -23.86 -10.05 11.16
CA GLU A 44 -22.42 -9.71 11.17
C GLU A 44 -21.80 -9.73 9.77
N HIS A 45 -22.16 -10.74 8.96
CA HIS A 45 -21.65 -10.85 7.60
C HIS A 45 -22.17 -9.72 6.69
N VAL A 46 -23.44 -9.35 6.83
CA VAL A 46 -24.04 -8.23 6.08
C VAL A 46 -23.46 -6.89 6.53
N ALA A 47 -23.26 -6.68 7.83
CA ALA A 47 -22.60 -5.50 8.39
C ALA A 47 -21.21 -5.33 7.77
N TYR A 48 -20.41 -6.39 7.84
CA TYR A 48 -19.06 -6.39 7.30
C TYR A 48 -19.02 -6.19 5.78
N ALA A 49 -20.03 -6.68 5.04
CA ALA A 49 -20.14 -6.43 3.60
C ALA A 49 -20.47 -4.98 3.29
N LEU A 50 -21.43 -4.38 4.00
CA LEU A 50 -21.81 -2.98 3.85
C LEU A 50 -20.67 -2.00 4.15
N GLU A 51 -19.72 -2.42 4.98
CA GLU A 51 -18.52 -1.67 5.33
C GLU A 51 -17.39 -1.87 4.32
N LEU A 52 -17.08 -3.13 4.01
CA LEU A 52 -16.00 -3.50 3.11
C LEU A 52 -16.49 -4.59 2.15
N PRO A 53 -16.93 -4.21 0.94
CA PRO A 53 -17.34 -5.16 -0.10
C PRO A 53 -16.24 -6.17 -0.38
N LEU A 54 -16.60 -7.41 -0.71
CA LEU A 54 -15.68 -8.51 -1.05
C LEU A 54 -14.62 -8.11 -2.06
N ASN A 55 -14.94 -7.26 -3.05
CA ASN A 55 -14.00 -6.79 -4.07
C ASN A 55 -12.88 -5.88 -3.52
N TRP A 56 -13.04 -5.37 -2.28
CA TRP A 56 -12.07 -4.54 -1.57
C TRP A 56 -11.36 -5.29 -0.42
N ARG A 57 -11.74 -6.55 -0.16
CA ARG A 57 -11.10 -7.41 0.85
C ARG A 57 -9.90 -8.14 0.27
N MET A 58 -8.94 -8.50 1.13
CA MET A 58 -7.87 -9.42 0.74
C MET A 58 -8.48 -10.74 0.26
N GLU A 59 -8.13 -11.11 -0.96
CA GLU A 59 -8.61 -12.36 -1.52
C GLU A 59 -7.88 -13.53 -0.87
N ARG A 60 -8.63 -14.59 -0.54
CA ARG A 60 -8.04 -15.83 -0.01
C ARG A 60 -6.96 -16.43 -0.92
N ILE A 61 -6.96 -16.10 -2.21
CA ILE A 61 -5.94 -16.52 -3.16
C ILE A 61 -4.56 -15.94 -2.83
N HIS A 62 -4.48 -14.73 -2.26
CA HIS A 62 -3.21 -14.14 -1.80
C HIS A 62 -2.61 -14.96 -0.67
N ALA A 63 -3.40 -15.24 0.36
CA ALA A 63 -2.96 -16.04 1.50
C ALA A 63 -2.57 -17.48 1.10
N ARG A 64 -3.35 -18.10 0.19
CA ARG A 64 -3.03 -19.44 -0.33
C ARG A 64 -1.75 -19.43 -1.14
N TRP A 65 -1.62 -18.54 -2.12
CA TRP A 65 -0.41 -18.38 -2.94
C TRP A 65 0.84 -18.21 -2.09
N TRP A 66 0.74 -17.39 -1.04
CA TRP A 66 1.85 -17.14 -0.13
C TRP A 66 2.23 -18.36 0.71
N THR A 67 1.23 -19.08 1.21
CA THR A 67 1.44 -20.32 1.96
C THR A 67 2.07 -21.39 1.06
N ASP A 68 1.59 -21.53 -0.18
CA ASP A 68 2.08 -22.51 -1.15
C ASP A 68 3.53 -22.23 -1.59
N LEU A 69 3.92 -20.97 -1.67
CA LEU A 69 5.29 -20.55 -1.95
C LEU A 69 6.29 -21.03 -0.87
N GLY A 70 5.84 -21.12 0.38
CA GLY A 70 6.64 -21.61 1.50
C GLY A 70 7.88 -20.77 1.82
N LEU A 71 7.97 -19.53 1.32
CA LEU A 71 9.15 -18.68 1.48
C LEU A 71 9.45 -18.37 2.96
N ALA A 72 8.41 -18.10 3.76
CA ALA A 72 8.56 -17.88 5.20
C ALA A 72 9.14 -19.10 5.94
N GLN A 73 8.96 -20.32 5.42
CA GLN A 73 9.51 -21.55 6.00
C GLN A 73 10.95 -21.81 5.54
N ARG A 74 11.31 -21.32 4.34
CA ARG A 74 12.62 -21.56 3.70
C ARG A 74 13.64 -20.46 4.00
N LEU A 75 13.19 -19.24 4.27
CA LEU A 75 14.02 -18.07 4.50
C LEU A 75 13.70 -17.49 5.89
N PRO A 76 14.39 -17.91 6.96
CA PRO A 76 14.07 -17.51 8.34
C PRO A 76 14.38 -16.03 8.64
N PHE A 77 15.15 -15.37 7.76
CA PHE A 77 15.45 -13.93 7.85
C PHE A 77 14.39 -13.06 7.16
N PHE A 78 13.44 -13.68 6.45
CA PHE A 78 12.43 -12.98 5.69
C PHE A 78 11.27 -12.51 6.58
N ARG A 79 10.85 -11.25 6.42
CA ARG A 79 9.73 -10.68 7.17
C ARG A 79 8.41 -10.91 6.41
N ASP A 80 7.48 -11.65 7.02
CA ASP A 80 6.16 -11.84 6.43
C ASP A 80 5.34 -10.54 6.47
N ARG A 81 5.14 -9.93 5.30
CA ARG A 81 4.50 -8.61 5.10
C ARG A 81 3.38 -8.65 4.06
N LEU A 82 2.79 -9.81 3.79
CA LEU A 82 1.78 -9.95 2.74
C LEU A 82 0.58 -9.02 2.97
N MET A 83 0.13 -8.88 4.23
CA MET A 83 -0.97 -7.99 4.61
C MET A 83 -0.63 -6.54 4.36
N GLU A 84 0.56 -6.10 4.76
CA GLU A 84 1.05 -4.74 4.55
C GLU A 84 1.20 -4.44 3.05
N ASN A 85 1.70 -5.40 2.26
CA ASN A 85 1.83 -5.26 0.81
C ASN A 85 0.48 -5.14 0.10
N TYR A 86 -0.52 -5.88 0.58
CA TYR A 86 -1.89 -5.74 0.11
C TYR A 86 -2.51 -4.40 0.53
N PHE A 87 -2.29 -3.97 1.78
CA PHE A 87 -2.72 -2.68 2.30
C PHE A 87 -2.20 -1.52 1.45
N TRP A 88 -0.89 -1.52 1.14
CA TRP A 88 -0.26 -0.54 0.26
C TRP A 88 -0.94 -0.48 -1.11
N THR A 89 -1.26 -1.65 -1.66
CA THR A 89 -1.87 -1.75 -2.97
C THR A 89 -3.29 -1.18 -3.00
N VAL A 90 -4.11 -1.50 -1.99
CA VAL A 90 -5.46 -0.93 -1.85
C VAL A 90 -5.40 0.57 -1.65
N GLY A 91 -4.47 1.07 -0.82
CA GLY A 91 -4.40 2.49 -0.49
C GLY A 91 -4.14 3.40 -1.71
N TRP A 92 -3.43 2.91 -2.74
CA TRP A 92 -3.22 3.70 -3.98
C TRP A 92 -4.13 3.33 -5.16
N ALA A 93 -4.77 2.15 -5.13
CA ALA A 93 -5.62 1.63 -6.22
C ALA A 93 -6.87 0.92 -5.67
N PHE A 94 -7.65 1.61 -4.85
CA PHE A 94 -8.84 1.06 -4.20
C PHE A 94 -10.03 0.87 -5.16
N GLU A 95 -10.04 1.57 -6.30
CA GLU A 95 -11.22 1.61 -7.16
C GLU A 95 -11.44 0.27 -7.88
N PRO A 96 -12.69 -0.22 -7.96
CA PRO A 96 -13.00 -1.56 -8.46
C PRO A 96 -12.34 -2.00 -9.76
N GLN A 97 -12.20 -1.09 -10.73
CA GLN A 97 -11.61 -1.35 -12.05
C GLN A 97 -10.18 -1.89 -11.97
N PHE A 98 -9.46 -1.64 -10.88
CA PHE A 98 -8.09 -2.09 -10.66
C PHE A 98 -7.99 -3.46 -9.98
N TRP A 99 -9.05 -4.28 -10.01
CA TRP A 99 -9.05 -5.59 -9.34
C TRP A 99 -7.86 -6.47 -9.74
N SER A 100 -7.52 -6.55 -11.03
CA SER A 100 -6.41 -7.36 -11.53
C SER A 100 -5.04 -6.84 -11.05
N PHE A 101 -4.92 -5.50 -10.95
CA PHE A 101 -3.75 -4.85 -10.38
C PHE A 101 -3.65 -5.13 -8.87
N ARG A 102 -4.77 -5.05 -8.13
CA ARG A 102 -4.82 -5.43 -6.70
C ARG A 102 -4.51 -6.90 -6.47
N GLU A 103 -4.77 -7.76 -7.46
CA GLU A 103 -4.42 -9.17 -7.37
C GLU A 103 -2.90 -9.41 -7.57
N MET A 104 -2.30 -8.78 -8.57
CA MET A 104 -0.90 -9.01 -8.96
C MET A 104 0.09 -8.24 -8.08
N GLN A 105 -0.21 -6.98 -7.79
CA GLN A 105 0.74 -6.04 -7.18
C GLN A 105 1.26 -6.49 -5.80
N PRO A 106 0.46 -7.03 -4.86
CA PRO A 106 0.97 -7.49 -3.57
C PRO A 106 1.97 -8.64 -3.72
N LYS A 107 1.80 -9.49 -4.74
CA LYS A 107 2.72 -10.59 -5.05
C LYS A 107 4.06 -10.03 -5.53
N LEU A 108 4.03 -9.07 -6.44
CA LEU A 108 5.22 -8.36 -6.93
C LEU A 108 5.96 -7.62 -5.82
N VAL A 109 5.23 -6.83 -5.00
CA VAL A 109 5.82 -6.09 -3.88
C VAL A 109 6.44 -7.06 -2.87
N SER A 110 5.79 -8.19 -2.58
CA SER A 110 6.36 -9.19 -1.67
C SER A 110 7.67 -9.77 -2.19
N LEU A 111 7.80 -10.00 -3.50
CA LEU A 111 9.08 -10.43 -4.10
C LEU A 111 10.15 -9.33 -4.03
N ILE A 112 9.75 -8.06 -4.22
CA ILE A 112 10.66 -6.91 -4.05
C ILE A 112 11.15 -6.86 -2.60
N THR A 113 10.28 -7.02 -1.61
CA THR A 113 10.66 -7.07 -0.19
C THR A 113 11.60 -8.23 0.12
N VAL A 114 11.40 -9.40 -0.50
CA VAL A 114 12.35 -10.53 -0.37
C VAL A 114 13.73 -10.12 -0.89
N ILE A 115 13.79 -9.51 -2.08
CA ILE A 115 15.04 -9.07 -2.70
C ILE A 115 15.72 -8.02 -1.82
N ASP A 116 14.97 -7.02 -1.37
CA ASP A 116 15.42 -5.96 -0.46
C ASP A 116 16.04 -6.54 0.83
N ASN A 117 15.37 -7.52 1.45
CA ASN A 117 15.91 -8.23 2.62
C ASN A 117 17.20 -9.03 2.31
N VAL A 118 17.38 -9.52 1.08
CA VAL A 118 18.64 -10.14 0.66
C VAL A 118 19.75 -9.10 0.62
N TYR A 119 19.51 -7.90 0.07
CA TYR A 119 20.50 -6.82 0.02
C TYR A 119 20.84 -6.23 1.40
N ASP A 120 19.85 -6.09 2.28
CA ASP A 120 20.04 -5.39 3.56
C ASP A 120 20.49 -6.30 4.71
N VAL A 121 20.12 -7.58 4.69
CA VAL A 121 20.29 -8.46 5.85
C VAL A 121 21.22 -9.62 5.58
N TYR A 122 21.15 -10.20 4.39
CA TYR A 122 21.70 -11.54 4.15
C TYR A 122 22.94 -11.54 3.26
N GLY A 123 22.97 -10.74 2.21
CA GLY A 123 23.95 -10.86 1.14
C GLY A 123 25.32 -10.31 1.49
N PRO A 124 26.38 -11.13 1.52
CA PRO A 124 27.73 -10.62 1.49
C PRO A 124 28.01 -9.95 0.13
N LEU A 125 28.90 -8.95 0.13
CA LEU A 125 29.09 -8.02 -1.00
C LEU A 125 29.39 -8.72 -2.33
N ASP A 126 30.14 -9.81 -2.29
CA ASP A 126 30.53 -10.64 -3.43
C ASP A 126 29.35 -11.43 -4.04
N GLU A 127 28.46 -11.95 -3.21
CA GLU A 127 27.21 -12.59 -3.65
C GLU A 127 26.21 -11.57 -4.19
N LEU A 128 26.13 -10.38 -3.58
CA LEU A 128 25.27 -9.28 -4.05
C LEU A 128 25.72 -8.72 -5.39
N GLU A 129 27.03 -8.64 -5.65
CA GLU A 129 27.55 -8.23 -6.96
C GLU A 129 27.12 -9.21 -8.05
N HIS A 130 27.18 -10.52 -7.78
CA HIS A 130 26.70 -11.55 -8.70
C HIS A 130 25.18 -11.48 -8.90
N PHE A 131 24.42 -11.28 -7.82
CA PHE A 131 22.96 -11.14 -7.89
C PHE A 131 22.53 -9.90 -8.67
N THR A 132 23.20 -8.76 -8.45
CA THR A 132 22.95 -7.49 -9.15
C THR A 132 23.21 -7.64 -10.65
N ASN A 133 24.32 -8.28 -11.03
CA ASN A 133 24.64 -8.53 -12.44
C ASN A 133 23.58 -9.38 -13.14
N VAL A 134 23.01 -10.38 -12.45
CA VAL A 134 21.90 -11.19 -12.99
C VAL A 134 20.63 -10.35 -13.16
N VAL A 135 20.28 -9.53 -12.17
CA VAL A 135 19.09 -8.67 -12.22
C VAL A 135 19.19 -7.58 -13.30
N ASP A 136 20.35 -6.94 -13.43
CA ASP A 136 20.60 -5.87 -14.41
C ASP A 136 20.62 -6.39 -15.85
N SER A 137 21.11 -7.62 -16.06
CA SER A 137 21.04 -8.28 -17.37
C SER A 137 19.60 -8.59 -17.84
N GLY A 138 18.62 -8.55 -16.92
CA GLY A 138 17.22 -8.91 -17.16
C GLY A 138 16.24 -7.74 -17.37
N GLN A 139 16.68 -6.47 -17.38
CA GLN A 139 15.82 -5.28 -17.56
C GLN A 139 14.52 -5.26 -16.70
N MET A 140 14.61 -5.58 -15.41
CA MET A 140 13.42 -5.76 -14.57
C MET A 140 12.82 -4.48 -13.94
N PHE A 141 13.44 -3.31 -14.09
CA PHE A 141 13.02 -2.08 -13.37
C PHE A 141 12.95 -0.82 -14.25
N ALA A 142 11.93 -0.74 -15.11
CA ALA A 142 11.75 0.38 -16.05
C ALA A 142 11.00 1.62 -15.48
N ASN A 143 10.62 1.66 -14.20
CA ASN A 143 9.79 2.76 -13.66
C ASN A 143 10.32 3.41 -12.37
N GLN A 144 11.58 3.86 -12.41
CA GLN A 144 12.30 4.46 -11.27
C GLN A 144 11.76 5.81 -10.82
N THR A 145 11.00 6.55 -11.62
CA THR A 145 10.66 7.96 -11.31
C THR A 145 9.62 8.09 -10.19
N CYS A 146 8.63 7.19 -10.13
CA CYS A 146 7.63 7.18 -9.05
C CYS A 146 8.24 6.68 -7.73
N TRP A 147 9.10 5.66 -7.79
CA TRP A 147 9.86 5.15 -6.65
C TRP A 147 10.81 6.20 -6.06
N LYS A 148 11.55 6.93 -6.91
CA LYS A 148 12.45 8.02 -6.45
C LYS A 148 11.72 9.12 -5.69
N ARG A 149 10.47 9.45 -6.06
CA ARG A 149 9.67 10.48 -5.39
C ARG A 149 8.96 9.98 -4.13
N GLY A 150 8.55 8.71 -4.09
CA GLY A 150 8.06 8.04 -2.88
C GLY A 150 9.18 7.86 -1.84
N GLY A 151 10.41 7.55 -2.29
CA GLY A 151 11.62 7.43 -1.47
C GLY A 151 11.82 8.61 -0.54
N THR A 152 11.73 9.84 -1.06
CA THR A 152 11.94 11.06 -0.26
C THR A 152 10.96 11.21 0.92
N ILE A 153 9.76 10.63 0.84
CA ILE A 153 8.78 10.64 1.96
C ILE A 153 9.19 9.61 3.01
N MET A 154 9.63 8.42 2.57
CA MET A 154 10.16 7.36 3.45
C MET A 154 11.43 7.84 4.17
N ASP A 155 12.22 8.70 3.53
CA ASP A 155 13.48 9.24 4.06
C ASP A 155 13.31 10.26 5.21
N VAL A 156 12.09 10.77 5.47
CA VAL A 156 11.85 11.72 6.59
C VAL A 156 11.85 11.01 7.94
N HIS A 157 11.51 9.73 7.97
CA HIS A 157 11.31 8.97 9.20
C HIS A 157 12.17 7.70 9.20
N PRO A 158 13.52 7.83 9.21
CA PRO A 158 14.36 6.66 9.42
C PRO A 158 14.00 6.03 10.76
N SER A 159 13.76 4.72 10.75
CA SER A 159 13.32 4.01 11.95
C SER A 159 14.51 3.91 12.94
N LEU A 160 14.24 3.97 14.25
CA LEU A 160 15.30 3.77 15.25
C LEU A 160 15.97 2.38 15.11
N ALA A 161 15.28 1.42 14.50
CA ALA A 161 15.83 0.10 14.21
C ALA A 161 16.77 0.10 13.00
N GLU A 162 16.51 0.91 11.96
CA GLU A 162 17.43 1.09 10.82
C GLU A 162 18.76 1.68 11.30
N LEU A 163 18.69 2.68 12.19
CA LEU A 163 19.85 3.28 12.83
C LEU A 163 20.65 2.31 13.70
N ALA A 164 19.98 1.36 14.36
CA ALA A 164 20.60 0.36 15.21
C ALA A 164 21.22 -0.81 14.43
N ARG A 165 20.73 -1.10 13.22
CA ARG A 165 21.25 -2.16 12.34
C ARG A 165 22.47 -1.76 11.54
N GLY A 166 22.74 -0.45 11.41
CA GLY A 166 23.86 0.06 10.64
C GLY A 166 23.57 0.17 9.15
N ASP A 167 22.30 0.36 8.78
CA ASP A 167 21.87 0.52 7.40
C ASP A 167 22.53 1.75 6.74
N VAL A 168 22.57 1.75 5.40
CA VAL A 168 23.16 2.83 4.61
C VAL A 168 22.50 4.17 4.97
N PRO A 169 23.28 5.26 5.19
CA PRO A 169 22.72 6.56 5.53
C PRO A 169 21.65 7.03 4.52
N LYS A 170 20.46 7.39 5.02
CA LYS A 170 19.35 7.94 4.23
C LYS A 170 19.44 9.46 4.12
N SER A 171 18.48 10.10 3.42
CA SER A 171 18.59 11.52 3.03
C SER A 171 18.86 12.48 4.20
N ILE A 172 18.24 12.27 5.37
CA ILE A 172 18.49 13.11 6.55
C ILE A 172 19.94 12.96 7.03
N GLN A 173 20.44 11.73 7.15
CA GLN A 173 21.79 11.46 7.63
C GLN A 173 22.85 11.94 6.62
N CYS A 174 22.63 11.71 5.33
CA CYS A 174 23.47 12.22 4.26
C CYS A 174 23.53 13.76 4.30
N TYR A 175 22.38 14.43 4.35
CA TYR A 175 22.33 15.89 4.37
C TYR A 175 22.99 16.47 5.63
N LYS A 176 22.74 15.86 6.79
CA LYS A 176 23.36 16.23 8.07
C LYS A 176 24.88 16.16 7.98
N HIS A 177 25.41 15.07 7.42
CA HIS A 177 26.85 14.86 7.26
C HIS A 177 27.45 15.81 6.21
N GLU A 178 26.90 15.85 5.00
CA GLU A 178 27.40 16.66 3.88
C GLU A 178 27.39 18.16 4.16
N LYS A 179 26.37 18.64 4.87
CA LYS A 179 26.21 20.07 5.19
C LYS A 179 26.65 20.42 6.61
N SER A 180 27.06 19.43 7.41
CA SER A 180 27.45 19.60 8.81
C SER A 180 26.42 20.40 9.62
N VAL A 181 25.14 20.07 9.46
CA VAL A 181 24.00 20.75 10.10
C VAL A 181 23.38 19.90 11.21
N SER A 182 22.45 20.47 11.99
CA SER A 182 21.66 19.70 12.94
C SER A 182 20.64 18.80 12.21
N GLU A 183 20.16 17.77 12.91
CA GLU A 183 19.13 16.89 12.37
C GLU A 183 17.82 17.63 12.07
N ASP A 184 17.45 18.60 12.92
CA ASP A 184 16.26 19.44 12.69
C ASP A 184 16.34 20.22 11.38
N VAL A 185 17.52 20.76 11.06
CA VAL A 185 17.75 21.47 9.79
C VAL A 185 17.68 20.50 8.60
N ALA A 186 18.24 19.30 8.73
CA ALA A 186 18.14 18.27 7.70
C ALA A 186 16.68 17.82 7.48
N ARG A 187 15.92 17.60 8.55
CA ARG A 187 14.49 17.26 8.51
C ARG A 187 13.67 18.34 7.82
N GLU A 188 13.90 19.61 8.16
CA GLU A 188 13.22 20.73 7.51
C GLU A 188 13.55 20.78 6.02
N LYS A 189 14.79 20.49 5.64
CA LYS A 189 15.17 20.45 4.22
C LYS A 189 14.46 19.36 3.43
N VAL A 190 14.28 18.17 4.02
CA VAL A 190 13.52 17.09 3.37
C VAL A 190 12.04 17.46 3.27
N ARG A 191 11.45 18.13 4.27
CA ARG A 191 10.07 18.65 4.19
C ARG A 191 9.90 19.68 3.07
N GLU A 192 10.85 20.59 2.89
CA GLU A 192 10.85 21.53 1.77
C GLU A 192 10.86 20.77 0.42
N ALA A 193 11.72 19.75 0.29
CA ALA A 193 11.80 18.93 -0.92
C ALA A 193 10.47 18.20 -1.21
N ILE A 194 9.81 17.67 -0.18
CA ILE A 194 8.47 17.07 -0.29
C ILE A 194 7.45 18.11 -0.78
N SER A 195 7.47 19.33 -0.24
CA SER A 195 6.59 20.42 -0.68
C SER A 195 6.82 20.81 -2.15
N VAL A 196 8.08 20.84 -2.60
CA VAL A 196 8.42 21.06 -4.02
C VAL A 196 7.88 19.92 -4.89
N ASN A 197 8.09 18.67 -4.48
CA ASN A 197 7.59 17.50 -5.21
C ASN A 197 6.05 17.48 -5.29
N TRP A 198 5.37 17.89 -4.23
CA TRP A 198 3.90 18.03 -4.22
C TRP A 198 3.39 19.05 -5.22
N ARG A 199 4.08 20.19 -5.38
CA ARG A 199 3.72 21.19 -6.40
C ARG A 199 3.83 20.60 -7.81
N ALA A 200 4.91 19.90 -8.10
CA ALA A 200 5.09 19.22 -9.39
C ALA A 200 4.03 18.13 -9.64
N LEU A 201 3.62 17.39 -8.59
CA LEU A 201 2.53 16.41 -8.69
C LEU A 201 1.17 17.07 -8.94
N ASN A 202 0.91 18.22 -8.32
CA ASN A 202 -0.34 18.98 -8.55
C ASN A 202 -0.42 19.53 -9.98
N GLU A 203 0.69 19.99 -10.54
CA GLU A 203 0.78 20.37 -11.96
C GLU A 203 0.56 19.16 -12.88
N TYR A 204 1.17 18.01 -12.57
CA TYR A 204 0.97 16.78 -13.33
C TYR A 204 -0.49 16.32 -13.31
N ARG A 205 -1.18 16.43 -12.16
CA ARG A 205 -2.60 16.10 -12.01
C ARG A 205 -3.48 16.85 -13.02
N THR A 206 -3.22 18.14 -13.22
CA THR A 206 -4.04 19.01 -14.09
C THR A 206 -3.53 19.05 -15.53
N SER A 207 -2.37 18.46 -15.81
CA SER A 207 -1.77 18.45 -17.15
C SER A 207 -2.58 17.60 -18.14
N SER A 208 -2.61 18.06 -19.40
CA SER A 208 -3.06 17.27 -20.54
C SER A 208 -2.01 16.22 -20.90
N SER A 209 -1.93 15.16 -20.09
CA SER A 209 -1.06 14.01 -20.31
C SER A 209 -1.75 12.97 -21.20
N PRO A 210 -1.01 12.23 -22.06
CA PRO A 210 -1.53 11.07 -22.79
C PRO A 210 -1.83 9.87 -21.86
N LEU A 211 -1.38 9.91 -20.61
CA LEU A 211 -1.69 8.88 -19.62
C LEU A 211 -3.14 9.00 -19.17
N GLU A 212 -3.81 7.85 -19.07
CA GLU A 212 -5.19 7.72 -18.64
C GLU A 212 -5.40 8.37 -17.26
N GLU A 213 -6.55 9.01 -17.05
CA GLU A 213 -6.85 9.75 -15.81
C GLU A 213 -6.78 8.83 -14.57
N HIS A 214 -7.12 7.56 -14.76
CA HIS A 214 -6.93 6.48 -13.79
C HIS A 214 -5.48 6.33 -13.32
N PHE A 215 -4.51 6.40 -14.23
CA PHE A 215 -3.09 6.28 -13.89
C PHE A 215 -2.59 7.49 -13.11
N LYS A 216 -3.05 8.70 -13.44
CA LYS A 216 -2.74 9.91 -12.67
C LYS A 216 -3.24 9.83 -11.24
N ARG A 217 -4.46 9.29 -11.05
CA ARG A 217 -5.06 9.13 -9.72
C ARG A 217 -4.26 8.17 -8.85
N VAL A 218 -3.87 7.01 -9.38
CA VAL A 218 -2.97 6.07 -8.68
C VAL A 218 -1.64 6.76 -8.33
N THR A 219 -1.05 7.48 -9.28
CA THR A 219 0.22 8.21 -9.07
C THR A 219 0.15 9.21 -7.91
N ILE A 220 -0.99 9.89 -7.72
CA ILE A 220 -1.18 10.86 -6.64
C ILE A 220 -1.48 10.17 -5.30
N ASN A 221 -2.12 9.01 -5.31
CA ASN A 221 -2.44 8.29 -4.08
C ASN A 221 -1.21 7.63 -3.45
N ILE A 222 -0.19 7.25 -4.24
CA ILE A 222 1.08 6.71 -3.73
C ILE A 222 1.72 7.60 -2.65
N PRO A 223 2.03 8.90 -2.90
CA PRO A 223 2.64 9.76 -1.89
C PRO A 223 1.70 10.08 -0.72
N ARG A 224 0.37 10.06 -0.91
CA ARG A 224 -0.59 10.21 0.20
C ARG A 224 -0.50 9.03 1.16
N LEU A 225 -0.45 7.82 0.61
CA LEU A 225 -0.36 6.61 1.39
C LEU A 225 0.99 6.50 2.10
N ALA A 226 2.08 6.87 1.43
CA ALA A 226 3.40 6.97 2.06
C ALA A 226 3.39 7.97 3.23
N GLN A 227 2.82 9.17 3.05
CA GLN A 227 2.71 10.13 4.15
C GLN A 227 1.84 9.64 5.29
N PHE A 228 0.79 8.86 5.01
CA PHE A 228 -0.06 8.25 6.01
C PHE A 228 0.69 7.19 6.82
N LEU A 229 1.33 6.24 6.15
CA LEU A 229 2.06 5.14 6.80
C LEU A 229 3.29 5.61 7.57
N TYR A 230 4.01 6.59 7.04
CA TYR A 230 5.25 7.06 7.65
C TYR A 230 5.06 8.25 8.61
N LYS A 231 3.82 8.70 8.86
CA LYS A 231 3.53 9.88 9.69
C LYS A 231 4.09 9.78 11.11
N CYS A 232 3.99 8.60 11.71
CA CYS A 232 4.32 8.35 13.12
C CYS A 232 5.60 7.54 13.32
N GLY A 233 6.28 7.13 12.24
CA GLY A 233 7.40 6.20 12.28
C GLY A 233 7.36 5.28 11.07
N ASP A 234 8.05 4.14 11.15
CA ASP A 234 8.06 3.16 10.07
C ASP A 234 6.82 2.25 10.12
N GLY A 235 5.71 2.74 9.58
CA GLY A 235 4.44 2.02 9.53
C GLY A 235 4.44 0.77 8.63
N TYR A 236 5.51 0.51 7.88
CA TYR A 236 5.63 -0.65 7.01
C TYR A 236 6.50 -1.74 7.65
N ASP A 237 7.67 -1.36 8.12
CA ASP A 237 8.71 -2.30 8.54
C ASP A 237 8.68 -2.58 10.05
N ILE A 238 8.16 -1.63 10.85
CA ILE A 238 7.84 -1.80 12.28
C ILE A 238 6.51 -1.09 12.55
N PRO A 239 5.39 -1.65 12.05
CA PRO A 239 4.09 -1.05 12.28
C PRO A 239 3.84 -0.97 13.79
N ASP A 240 3.81 0.25 14.31
CA ASP A 240 3.54 0.54 15.71
C ASP A 240 2.06 0.27 16.03
N GLY A 241 1.67 0.46 17.29
CA GLY A 241 0.27 0.27 17.69
C GLY A 241 -0.69 1.18 16.92
N GLU A 242 -0.26 2.36 16.50
CA GLU A 242 -1.08 3.36 15.81
C GLU A 242 -1.28 2.99 14.34
N THR A 243 -0.23 2.62 13.60
CA THR A 243 -0.36 2.14 12.22
C THR A 243 -1.17 0.84 12.17
N LYS A 244 -0.95 -0.08 13.11
CA LYS A 244 -1.80 -1.29 13.21
C LYS A 244 -3.24 -0.92 13.50
N ASN A 245 -3.51 -0.03 14.45
CA ASN A 245 -4.87 0.41 14.76
C ASN A 245 -5.53 1.11 13.57
N GLN A 246 -4.81 1.92 12.80
CA GLN A 246 -5.35 2.59 11.62
C GLN A 246 -5.59 1.63 10.44
N VAL A 247 -4.72 0.64 10.23
CA VAL A 247 -4.95 -0.46 9.28
C VAL A 247 -6.19 -1.27 9.71
N MET A 248 -6.32 -1.56 11.01
CA MET A 248 -7.49 -2.24 11.58
C MET A 248 -8.76 -1.38 11.46
N LEU A 249 -8.67 -0.06 11.66
CA LEU A 249 -9.77 0.90 11.47
C LEU A 249 -10.24 0.95 10.01
N LEU A 250 -9.33 0.79 9.05
CA LEU A 250 -9.64 0.80 7.61
C LEU A 250 -10.24 -0.52 7.09
N PHE A 251 -9.84 -1.66 7.68
CA PHE A 251 -10.18 -2.99 7.14
C PHE A 251 -11.10 -3.83 8.02
N ILE A 252 -11.23 -3.48 9.30
CA ILE A 252 -11.91 -4.30 10.31
C ILE A 252 -12.95 -3.48 11.08
N GLN A 253 -12.71 -2.19 11.37
CA GLN A 253 -13.68 -1.38 12.10
C GLN A 253 -14.64 -0.65 11.15
N PRO A 254 -15.96 -0.71 11.43
CA PRO A 254 -16.94 0.08 10.71
C PRO A 254 -16.65 1.58 10.82
N ILE A 255 -16.88 2.34 9.74
CA ILE A 255 -17.02 3.80 9.87
C ILE A 255 -18.38 4.05 10.51
N GLU A 256 -18.39 4.44 11.78
CA GLU A 256 -19.62 4.87 12.46
C GLU A 256 -20.10 6.19 11.84
N PHE A 257 -21.33 6.20 11.32
CA PHE A 257 -22.04 7.37 10.81
C PHE A 257 -23.17 7.78 11.75
#